data_AF-A0A9P5LU62-F1
#
_entry.id   AF-A0A9P5LU62-F1
#
_cell.length_a   1.000
_cell.length_b   1.000
_cell.length_c   1.000
_cell.angle_alpha   90.00
_cell.angle_beta   90.00
_cell.angle_gamma   90.00
#
_symmetry.space_group_name_H-M   'P 1'
#
loop_
_entity.id
_entity.type
_entity.pdbx_description
1 polymer ?
#
loop_
_entity_poly.entity_id
_entity_poly.type
_entity_poly.pdbx_seq_one_letter_code
_entity_poly.pdbx_strand_id
1 'polypeptide(L)'
;MVGVPTSNRCDNCRIRKKKCGEQRPSCAECIRSGWDCPGYPPRWKFVNERPRLKKLYSRRKYVFDSHTTSPDVVTPEEVSLSFVESGSDLFLLGNFEVVSLDIPRFLGNNPLATKLMYCLGCKVKGDLLPLWLIGSFFQYIPGRLGYNIALDDAMTCVCNLYCDGSSNEYTKSKAIYSSYIRALSSLQKCLIDERLRFQSETLCASLLLQMCELVVNVDKAKWIDLARGTSQLIKARGVGRYKDPFDLGMLESQLSYIVIQSVKFKEDCYLRQPEWRALLATTSTWPINAITMKELKSLELRIQLCVQLFEIPSILMEASSFLQNFDGLSAGSHPVFLNNIVEICSRMKAWLNSGVEPHILSNPWDTAGATVQYSDPIAGVVDCVANTALLTLDKVICSLYHGSIATHAVDTFDDPEVVERWYRRAIKAYDFVQGESIIAAKPLGIGLQQFQSSSPKPIAETKLMKLGHYYGLSYAYCAPIHLACWYSSTP
;
A
#
# COMPACT_ATOMS: atom_id res chain seq x y z
N MET A 1 12.99 -26.71 -1.99
CA MET A 1 12.93 -25.66 -0.93
C MET A 1 13.26 -26.31 0.41
N VAL A 2 14.41 -26.02 1.02
CA VAL A 2 14.87 -26.61 2.29
C VAL A 2 14.64 -25.61 3.42
N GLY A 3 13.88 -26.01 4.47
CA GLY A 3 13.83 -25.24 5.73
C GLY A 3 12.45 -24.80 6.24
N VAL A 4 11.35 -25.19 5.59
CA VAL A 4 10.00 -25.07 6.17
C VAL A 4 9.68 -26.38 6.91
N PRO A 5 9.41 -26.36 8.23
CA PRO A 5 8.94 -27.55 8.92
C PRO A 5 7.55 -27.89 8.36
N THR A 6 7.43 -28.97 7.59
CA THR A 6 6.15 -29.47 7.05
C THR A 6 5.32 -30.21 8.09
N SER A 7 5.84 -30.37 9.31
CA SER A 7 5.20 -31.18 10.36
C SER A 7 4.48 -30.31 11.39
N ASN A 8 3.19 -30.57 11.59
CA ASN A 8 2.37 -30.04 12.70
C ASN A 8 2.75 -30.64 14.08
N ARG A 9 3.93 -31.25 14.23
CA ARG A 9 4.37 -31.91 15.46
C ARG A 9 5.05 -30.91 16.40
N CYS A 10 4.84 -31.06 17.71
CA CYS A 10 5.62 -30.32 18.72
C CYS A 10 7.11 -30.71 18.65
N ASP A 11 7.99 -29.84 19.14
CA ASP A 11 9.44 -30.07 19.01
C ASP A 11 9.91 -31.34 19.74
N ASN A 12 9.35 -31.65 20.91
CA ASN A 12 9.67 -32.90 21.63
C ASN A 12 9.30 -34.16 20.83
N CYS A 13 8.10 -34.21 20.24
CA CYS A 13 7.70 -35.33 19.39
C CYS A 13 8.54 -35.41 18.11
N ARG A 14 8.99 -34.27 17.58
CA ARG A 14 9.86 -34.21 16.40
C ARG A 14 11.25 -34.76 16.69
N ILE A 15 11.86 -34.33 17.81
CA ILE A 15 13.17 -34.81 18.27
C ILE A 15 13.11 -36.30 18.58
N ARG A 16 12.07 -36.74 19.31
CA ARG A 16 11.87 -38.14 19.69
C ARG A 16 11.38 -39.03 18.54
N LYS A 17 11.12 -38.46 17.35
CA LYS A 17 10.57 -39.14 16.17
C LYS A 17 9.30 -39.96 16.47
N LYS A 18 8.45 -39.46 17.39
CA LYS A 18 7.16 -40.07 17.76
C LYS A 18 6.00 -39.35 17.06
N LYS A 19 4.85 -40.03 16.94
CA LYS A 19 3.62 -39.42 16.41
C LYS A 19 3.07 -38.42 17.42
N CYS A 20 2.88 -37.16 17.00
CA CYS A 20 2.31 -36.14 17.87
C CYS A 20 0.77 -36.22 17.82
N GLY A 21 0.11 -35.97 18.94
CA GLY A 21 -1.35 -35.91 19.00
C GLY A 21 -1.95 -34.55 18.57
N GLU A 22 -1.12 -33.54 18.33
CA GLU A 22 -1.52 -32.20 17.83
C GLU A 22 -2.51 -31.40 18.73
N GLN A 23 -2.76 -31.84 19.97
CA GLN A 23 -3.59 -31.11 20.93
C GLN A 23 -2.88 -29.86 21.49
N ARG A 24 -3.61 -28.75 21.63
CA ARG A 24 -3.14 -27.50 22.26
C ARG A 24 -3.77 -27.35 23.64
N PRO A 25 -3.06 -26.82 24.66
CA PRO A 25 -1.71 -26.23 24.62
C PRO A 25 -0.55 -27.25 24.68
N SER A 26 -0.80 -28.49 25.09
CA SER A 26 0.21 -29.55 25.21
C SER A 26 -0.22 -30.85 24.54
N CYS A 27 0.74 -31.56 23.95
CA CYS A 27 0.48 -32.79 23.20
C CYS A 27 0.18 -33.98 24.12
N ALA A 28 -0.80 -34.83 23.78
CA ALA A 28 -1.19 -35.98 24.61
C ALA A 28 -0.02 -36.96 24.88
N GLU A 29 0.88 -37.15 23.91
CA GLU A 29 2.03 -38.05 24.07
C GLU A 29 3.11 -37.46 24.98
N CYS A 30 3.20 -36.13 25.06
CA CYS A 30 4.10 -35.40 25.94
C CYS A 30 3.61 -35.55 27.38
N ILE A 31 2.30 -35.31 27.60
CA ILE A 31 1.62 -35.46 28.88
C ILE A 31 1.74 -36.90 29.38
N ARG A 32 1.42 -37.89 28.52
CA ARG A 32 1.48 -39.32 28.87
C ARG A 32 2.89 -39.80 29.18
N SER A 33 3.90 -39.21 28.54
CA SER A 33 5.30 -39.53 28.81
C SER A 33 5.87 -38.78 30.04
N GLY A 34 5.10 -37.89 30.67
CA GLY A 34 5.57 -37.05 31.77
C GLY A 34 6.55 -35.94 31.36
N TRP A 35 6.52 -35.50 30.10
CA TRP A 35 7.38 -34.42 29.59
C TRP A 35 6.61 -33.12 29.41
N ASP A 36 7.21 -32.01 29.81
CA ASP A 36 6.71 -30.68 29.50
C ASP A 36 6.77 -30.41 28.00
N CYS A 37 5.61 -30.14 27.41
CA CYS A 37 5.50 -29.88 25.98
C CYS A 37 5.89 -28.42 25.70
N PRO A 38 6.94 -28.14 24.89
CA PRO A 38 7.35 -26.78 24.55
C PRO A 38 6.37 -26.05 23.59
N GLY A 39 5.21 -26.66 23.32
CA GLY A 39 4.26 -26.19 22.33
C GLY A 39 4.65 -26.54 20.89
N TYR A 40 4.00 -25.87 19.95
CA TYR A 40 4.17 -26.07 18.51
C TYR A 40 4.92 -24.87 17.92
N PRO A 41 5.85 -25.08 16.96
CA PRO A 41 6.55 -23.97 16.34
C PRO A 41 5.54 -23.00 15.69
N PRO A 42 5.76 -21.67 15.78
CA PRO A 42 4.87 -20.71 15.18
C PRO A 42 4.79 -20.93 13.67
N ARG A 43 3.58 -20.77 13.10
CA ARG A 43 3.30 -20.95 11.66
C ARG A 43 4.17 -20.05 10.77
N TRP A 44 4.69 -18.97 11.33
CA TRP A 44 5.51 -17.98 10.63
C TRP A 44 6.96 -18.08 11.09
N LYS A 45 7.86 -18.39 10.17
CA LYS A 45 9.31 -18.40 10.40
C LYS A 45 9.93 -17.16 9.77
N PHE A 46 10.64 -16.38 10.57
CA PHE A 46 11.45 -15.27 10.07
C PHE A 46 12.54 -15.80 9.14
N VAL A 47 12.52 -15.36 7.87
CA VAL A 47 13.57 -15.65 6.90
C VAL A 47 14.60 -14.54 6.96
N ASN A 48 15.74 -14.83 7.57
CA ASN A 48 16.83 -13.88 7.64
C ASN A 48 17.52 -13.77 6.26
N GLU A 49 17.22 -12.71 5.50
CA GLU A 49 17.90 -12.44 4.22
C GLU A 49 19.34 -11.94 4.38
N ARG A 50 19.78 -11.59 5.61
CA ARG A 50 21.13 -11.03 5.86
C ARG A 50 22.27 -11.87 5.27
N PRO A 51 22.29 -13.22 5.31
CA PRO A 51 23.36 -14.02 4.72
C PRO A 51 23.37 -13.92 3.19
N ARG A 52 22.19 -13.94 2.57
CA ARG A 52 22.02 -13.81 1.12
C ARG A 52 22.44 -12.40 0.65
N LEU A 53 21.98 -11.36 1.35
CA LEU A 53 22.35 -9.97 1.09
C LEU A 53 23.86 -9.75 1.34
N LYS A 54 24.42 -10.26 2.43
CA LYS A 54 25.85 -10.18 2.73
C LYS A 54 26.70 -10.84 1.64
N LYS A 55 26.27 -11.97 1.06
CA LYS A 55 26.95 -12.63 -0.08
C LYS A 55 26.79 -11.86 -1.39
N LEU A 56 25.64 -11.20 -1.60
CA LEU A 56 25.40 -10.35 -2.76
C LEU A 56 26.27 -9.08 -2.73
N TYR A 57 26.48 -8.52 -1.54
CA TYR A 57 27.22 -7.28 -1.32
C TYR A 57 28.66 -7.49 -0.82
N SER A 58 29.13 -8.72 -0.60
CA SER A 58 30.48 -8.99 -0.06
C SER A 58 31.63 -8.56 -0.97
N ARG A 59 31.35 -8.36 -2.27
CA ARG A 59 32.33 -7.89 -3.26
C ARG A 59 32.23 -6.39 -3.55
N ARG A 60 31.34 -5.65 -2.87
CA ARG A 60 31.16 -4.21 -3.06
C ARG A 60 31.46 -3.49 -1.75
N LYS A 61 32.30 -2.45 -1.76
CA LYS A 61 32.60 -1.67 -0.55
C LYS A 61 31.39 -0.80 -0.14
N TYR A 62 30.54 -0.44 -1.10
CA TYR A 62 29.26 0.27 -0.94
C TYR A 62 28.19 -0.26 -1.92
N VAL A 63 26.90 -0.05 -1.62
CA VAL A 63 25.77 -0.55 -2.45
C VAL A 63 25.69 0.14 -3.83
N PHE A 64 26.27 1.34 -3.98
CA PHE A 64 26.18 2.19 -5.17
C PHE A 64 27.53 2.50 -5.84
N ASP A 65 28.51 1.60 -5.78
CA ASP A 65 29.76 1.80 -6.52
C ASP A 65 29.52 1.58 -8.03
N SER A 66 29.20 2.66 -8.75
CA SER A 66 29.44 2.81 -10.19
C SER A 66 30.56 3.84 -10.34
N HIS A 67 31.74 3.39 -10.77
CA HIS A 67 32.85 4.25 -11.18
C HIS A 67 32.35 5.26 -12.22
N THR A 68 32.65 6.55 -12.08
CA THR A 68 33.90 7.13 -12.62
C THR A 68 34.49 8.26 -11.77
N THR A 69 35.78 8.11 -11.48
CA THR A 69 36.83 9.13 -11.27
C THR A 69 36.87 9.94 -9.94
N SER A 70 37.94 9.67 -9.17
CA SER A 70 38.56 10.42 -8.06
C SER A 70 39.29 11.69 -8.58
N PRO A 71 39.89 12.60 -7.76
CA PRO A 71 39.90 12.85 -6.29
C PRO A 71 39.33 14.27 -5.95
N ASP A 72 39.05 14.68 -4.70
CA ASP A 72 40.04 15.17 -3.74
C ASP A 72 39.50 15.34 -2.31
N VAL A 73 40.48 15.26 -1.41
CA VAL A 73 40.48 15.26 0.06
C VAL A 73 40.16 16.63 0.66
N VAL A 74 39.37 16.72 1.74
CA VAL A 74 39.65 17.52 2.96
C VAL A 74 38.91 16.93 4.18
N THR A 75 39.64 16.81 5.29
CA THR A 75 39.30 16.34 6.65
C THR A 75 38.66 17.44 7.53
N PRO A 76 38.11 17.10 8.72
CA PRO A 76 37.04 17.85 9.38
C PRO A 76 37.54 18.85 10.44
N GLU A 77 36.88 20.00 10.59
CA GLU A 77 36.96 20.82 11.80
C GLU A 77 35.60 21.38 12.25
N GLU A 78 35.33 21.07 13.51
CA GLU A 78 34.63 21.73 14.61
C GLU A 78 33.37 22.60 14.44
N VAL A 79 32.48 22.35 15.42
CA VAL A 79 31.18 22.93 15.68
C VAL A 79 31.31 24.39 16.12
N SER A 80 30.43 25.25 15.61
CA SER A 80 30.00 26.47 16.30
C SER A 80 28.54 26.75 16.01
N LEU A 81 27.74 26.78 17.07
CA LEU A 81 26.34 27.20 17.07
C LEU A 81 26.28 28.72 16.97
N SER A 82 25.69 29.25 15.91
CA SER A 82 25.10 30.59 15.91
C SER A 82 23.87 30.65 15.01
N PHE A 83 22.83 31.26 15.56
CA PHE A 83 21.54 31.53 14.93
C PHE A 83 21.73 32.65 13.91
N VAL A 84 21.43 32.40 12.64
CA VAL A 84 21.32 33.44 11.60
C VAL A 84 20.08 33.16 10.78
N GLU A 85 19.09 34.06 10.89
CA GLU A 85 18.04 34.23 9.90
C GLU A 85 18.71 34.58 8.56
N SER A 86 18.54 33.72 7.56
CA SER A 86 18.80 34.08 6.17
C SER A 86 17.83 33.32 5.29
N GLY A 87 16.91 34.08 4.69
CA GLY A 87 15.92 33.58 3.76
C GLY A 87 16.58 32.99 2.51
N SER A 88 15.97 31.93 1.99
CA SER A 88 16.09 31.52 0.60
C SER A 88 14.86 30.69 0.25
N ASP A 89 14.15 31.19 -0.76
CA ASP A 89 12.87 30.73 -1.27
C ASP A 89 12.92 29.26 -1.73
N LEU A 90 12.11 28.40 -1.10
CA LEU A 90 11.55 27.15 -1.66
C LEU A 90 10.52 26.45 -0.77
N PHE A 91 10.18 27.03 0.39
CA PHE A 91 8.98 26.67 1.14
C PHE A 91 8.20 27.95 1.40
N LEU A 92 7.07 28.15 0.71
CA LEU A 92 6.09 29.14 1.16
C LEU A 92 5.47 28.62 2.46
N LEU A 93 6.16 28.86 3.58
CA LEU A 93 5.57 28.88 4.91
C LEU A 93 4.59 30.04 4.94
N GLY A 94 3.35 29.78 4.50
CA GLY A 94 2.25 30.70 4.72
C GLY A 94 2.07 30.94 6.22
N ASN A 95 1.73 32.17 6.59
CA ASN A 95 1.47 32.60 7.97
C ASN A 95 0.66 31.53 8.73
N PHE A 96 1.22 31.12 9.88
CA PHE A 96 0.63 30.15 10.79
C PHE A 96 -0.69 30.70 11.37
N GLU A 97 -1.82 30.11 11.01
CA GLU A 97 -2.94 30.03 11.95
C GLU A 97 -2.72 28.78 12.79
N VAL A 98 -2.38 28.96 14.07
CA VAL A 98 -2.31 27.86 15.03
C VAL A 98 -3.73 27.31 15.19
N VAL A 99 -4.05 26.25 14.45
CA VAL A 99 -5.28 25.50 14.67
C VAL A 99 -5.16 24.83 16.03
N SER A 100 -5.99 25.24 16.98
CA SER A 100 -6.12 24.58 18.28
C SER A 100 -6.72 23.19 18.06
N LEU A 101 -5.86 22.18 18.07
CA LEU A 101 -6.24 20.78 17.98
C LEU A 101 -6.64 20.28 19.38
N ASP A 102 -7.91 19.95 19.57
CA ASP A 102 -8.44 19.28 20.77
C ASP A 102 -8.03 17.80 20.78
N ILE A 103 -6.73 17.55 20.88
CA ILE A 103 -6.18 16.20 21.02
C ILE A 103 -5.91 15.98 22.52
N PRO A 104 -6.25 14.81 23.09
CA PRO A 104 -5.86 14.46 24.45
C PRO A 104 -4.34 14.56 24.59
N ARG A 105 -3.87 15.66 25.19
CA ARG A 105 -2.44 15.89 25.38
C ARG A 105 -1.94 14.85 26.39
N PHE A 106 -0.92 14.11 26.02
CA PHE A 106 -0.14 13.34 26.98
C PHE A 106 0.38 14.31 28.05
N LEU A 107 0.13 14.02 29.33
CA LEU A 107 0.49 14.90 30.47
C LEU A 107 2.00 14.97 30.76
N GLY A 108 2.86 14.31 29.96
CA GLY A 108 4.31 14.35 30.10
C GLY A 108 5.02 15.07 28.95
N ASN A 109 6.21 15.61 29.22
CA ASN A 109 7.09 16.18 28.18
C ASN A 109 7.73 15.06 27.35
N ASN A 110 6.98 14.48 26.40
CA ASN A 110 7.55 13.55 25.42
C ASN A 110 7.99 14.34 24.16
N PRO A 111 9.30 14.52 23.91
CA PRO A 111 9.78 15.29 22.76
C PRO A 111 9.34 14.69 21.42
N LEU A 112 9.14 13.36 21.34
CA LEU A 112 8.64 12.70 20.14
C LEU A 112 7.17 13.06 19.88
N ALA A 113 6.34 13.18 20.93
CA ALA A 113 4.97 13.61 20.80
C ALA A 113 4.88 15.06 20.26
N THR A 114 5.74 15.96 20.74
CA THR A 114 5.84 17.32 20.21
C THR A 114 6.25 17.33 18.74
N LYS A 115 7.24 16.52 18.35
CA LYS A 115 7.66 16.40 16.95
C LYS A 115 6.54 15.85 16.06
N LEU A 116 5.79 14.86 16.53
CA LEU A 116 4.62 14.33 15.83
C LEU A 116 3.53 15.39 15.66
N MET A 117 3.22 16.15 16.72
CA MET A 117 2.24 17.24 16.65
C MET A 117 2.62 18.28 15.60
N TYR A 118 3.92 18.60 15.48
CA TYR A 118 4.41 19.42 14.39
C TYR A 118 4.12 18.78 13.02
N CYS A 119 4.50 17.51 12.81
CA CYS A 119 4.23 16.80 11.54
C CYS A 119 2.75 16.74 11.18
N LEU A 120 1.85 16.64 12.16
CA LEU A 120 0.40 16.62 11.95
C LEU A 120 -0.14 17.99 11.53
N GLY A 121 0.46 19.09 11.97
CA GLY A 121 0.07 20.45 11.57
C GLY A 121 0.66 20.92 10.24
N CYS A 122 1.67 20.22 9.72
CA CYS A 122 2.34 20.60 8.47
C CYS A 122 1.45 20.30 7.25
N LYS A 123 1.19 21.34 6.44
CA LYS A 123 0.72 21.15 5.06
C LYS A 123 1.89 20.63 4.23
N VAL A 124 1.80 19.40 3.76
CA VAL A 124 2.83 18.78 2.93
C VAL A 124 2.38 18.81 1.47
N LYS A 125 3.27 19.24 0.56
CA LYS A 125 3.07 19.20 -0.90
C LYS A 125 4.31 18.56 -1.54
N GLY A 126 4.12 17.75 -2.59
CA GLY A 126 5.22 17.15 -3.36
C GLY A 126 5.37 15.65 -3.12
N ASP A 127 6.29 15.21 -2.26
CA ASP A 127 6.58 13.77 -2.12
C ASP A 127 5.58 13.05 -1.21
N LEU A 128 5.20 13.68 -0.10
CA LEU A 128 4.47 13.09 1.02
C LEU A 128 3.01 13.57 1.08
N LEU A 129 2.16 12.78 1.73
CA LEU A 129 0.76 13.11 2.00
C LEU A 129 0.61 13.63 3.44
N PRO A 130 -0.30 14.59 3.72
CA PRO A 130 -0.67 14.90 5.10
C PRO A 130 -1.05 13.63 5.87
N LEU A 131 -0.49 13.45 7.07
CA LEU A 131 -0.67 12.22 7.86
C LEU A 131 -2.15 11.92 8.14
N TRP A 132 -2.97 12.96 8.31
CA TRP A 132 -4.42 12.83 8.48
C TRP A 132 -5.12 12.15 7.30
N LEU A 133 -4.65 12.35 6.07
CA LEU A 133 -5.26 11.71 4.90
C LEU A 133 -4.86 10.24 4.76
N ILE A 134 -3.82 9.79 5.48
CA ILE A 134 -3.41 8.38 5.50
C ILE A 134 -4.39 7.57 6.35
N GLY A 135 -4.74 8.04 7.54
CA GLY A 135 -5.72 7.38 8.41
C GLY A 135 -6.08 8.15 9.68
N SER A 136 -7.30 7.92 10.18
CA SER A 136 -7.83 8.56 11.39
C SER A 136 -7.06 8.17 12.66
N PHE A 137 -6.36 7.03 12.62
CA PHE A 137 -5.63 6.49 13.76
C PHE A 137 -4.48 7.41 14.26
N PHE A 138 -3.97 8.31 13.41
CA PHE A 138 -2.90 9.25 13.79
C PHE A 138 -3.27 10.13 14.99
N GLN A 139 -4.55 10.45 15.19
CA GLN A 139 -4.99 11.30 16.32
C GLN A 139 -4.73 10.64 17.69
N TYR A 140 -4.64 9.31 17.74
CA TYR A 140 -4.48 8.57 18.99
C TYR A 140 -3.03 8.19 19.28
N ILE A 141 -2.10 8.39 18.33
CA ILE A 141 -0.69 8.04 18.52
C ILE A 141 -0.03 8.84 19.64
N PRO A 142 -0.21 10.18 19.76
CA PRO A 142 0.48 10.96 20.80
C PRO A 142 0.29 10.42 22.23
N GLY A 143 -0.92 9.97 22.57
CA GLY A 143 -1.25 9.40 23.88
C GLY A 143 -0.71 7.98 24.12
N ARG A 144 -0.12 7.34 23.10
CA ARG A 144 0.41 5.97 23.13
C ARG A 144 1.94 5.91 23.04
N LEU A 145 2.61 7.04 22.86
CA LEU A 145 4.07 7.11 22.80
C LEU A 145 4.69 6.90 24.19
N GLY A 146 5.80 6.16 24.24
CA GLY A 146 6.53 5.82 25.46
C GLY A 146 6.17 4.46 26.07
N TYR A 147 5.15 3.77 25.55
CA TYR A 147 4.71 2.46 26.06
C TYR A 147 5.17 1.27 25.21
N ASN A 148 5.50 1.49 23.94
CA ASN A 148 5.89 0.44 23.01
C ASN A 148 7.05 0.90 22.13
N ILE A 149 8.20 0.24 22.30
CA ILE A 149 9.45 0.61 21.62
C ILE A 149 9.33 0.54 20.08
N ALA A 150 8.52 -0.37 19.54
CA ALA A 150 8.32 -0.47 18.09
C ALA A 150 7.55 0.74 17.55
N LEU A 151 6.51 1.18 18.27
CA LEU A 151 5.75 2.37 17.91
C LEU A 151 6.64 3.62 18.00
N ASP A 152 7.37 3.78 19.09
CA ASP A 152 8.23 4.95 19.30
C ASP A 152 9.33 5.06 18.24
N ASP A 153 10.00 3.95 17.91
CA ASP A 153 11.03 3.92 16.86
C ASP A 153 10.44 4.15 15.47
N ALA A 154 9.28 3.54 15.17
CA ALA A 154 8.61 3.73 13.88
C ALA A 154 8.14 5.18 13.71
N MET A 155 7.56 5.77 14.76
CA MET A 155 7.13 7.16 14.75
C MET A 155 8.33 8.11 14.66
N THR A 156 9.45 7.80 15.31
CA THR A 156 10.71 8.54 15.13
C THR A 156 11.15 8.54 13.67
N CYS A 157 11.06 7.39 12.99
CA CYS A 157 11.40 7.28 11.57
C CYS A 157 10.49 8.16 10.70
N VAL A 158 9.17 8.10 10.90
CA VAL A 158 8.21 8.94 10.15
C VAL A 158 8.43 10.43 10.46
N CYS A 159 8.63 10.82 11.71
CA CYS A 159 8.95 12.21 12.04
C CYS A 159 10.27 12.67 11.41
N ASN A 160 11.26 11.78 11.25
CA ASN A 160 12.47 12.12 10.51
C ASN A 160 12.19 12.30 9.01
N LEU A 161 11.31 11.51 8.41
CA LEU A 161 10.87 11.68 7.02
C LEU A 161 10.14 13.03 6.81
N TYR A 162 9.25 13.41 7.73
CA TYR A 162 8.42 14.61 7.60
C TYR A 162 9.12 15.91 8.00
N CYS A 163 10.10 15.84 8.90
CA CYS A 163 10.87 17.01 9.33
C CYS A 163 12.20 17.17 8.57
N ASP A 164 12.45 16.39 7.52
CA ASP A 164 13.71 16.50 6.79
C ASP A 164 13.74 17.78 5.94
N GLY A 165 14.35 18.83 6.50
CA GLY A 165 14.60 20.10 5.82
C GLY A 165 16.04 20.29 5.35
N SER A 166 16.88 19.25 5.39
CA SER A 166 18.30 19.41 5.07
C SER A 166 18.49 19.61 3.55
N SER A 167 19.59 20.24 3.13
CA SER A 167 19.89 20.53 1.71
C SER A 167 20.66 19.40 1.00
N ASN A 168 21.29 18.49 1.76
CA ASN A 168 22.19 17.47 1.21
C ASN A 168 21.55 16.06 1.18
N GLU A 169 21.13 15.63 -0.01
CA GLU A 169 20.43 14.36 -0.29
C GLU A 169 21.16 13.09 0.23
N TYR A 170 22.49 13.13 0.34
CA TYR A 170 23.31 12.03 0.84
C TYR A 170 23.18 11.81 2.35
N THR A 171 23.22 12.89 3.15
CA THR A 171 23.13 12.81 4.61
C THR A 171 21.69 12.54 5.07
N LYS A 172 20.71 13.08 4.33
CA LYS A 172 19.26 12.80 4.48
C LYS A 172 18.98 11.31 4.56
N SER A 173 19.46 10.60 3.54
CA SER A 173 19.28 9.18 3.37
C SER A 173 19.78 8.41 4.59
N LYS A 174 21.02 8.64 5.05
CA LYS A 174 21.64 7.82 6.11
C LYS A 174 20.88 7.86 7.45
N ALA A 175 20.42 9.05 7.88
CA ALA A 175 19.68 9.18 9.14
C ALA A 175 18.30 8.48 9.03
N ILE A 176 17.61 8.67 7.92
CA ILE A 176 16.32 8.02 7.63
C ILE A 176 16.50 6.49 7.60
N TYR A 177 17.44 5.96 6.81
CA TYR A 177 17.73 4.52 6.74
C TYR A 177 18.11 3.92 8.10
N SER A 178 18.91 4.62 8.91
CA SER A 178 19.30 4.12 10.24
C SER A 178 18.11 4.06 11.20
N SER A 179 17.24 5.08 11.20
CA SER A 179 16.01 5.07 11.99
C SER A 179 15.04 3.98 11.52
N TYR A 180 14.93 3.76 10.21
CA TYR A 180 14.12 2.70 9.62
C TYR A 180 14.61 1.30 10.04
N ILE A 181 15.91 1.03 9.94
CA ILE A 181 16.50 -0.26 10.36
C ILE A 181 16.32 -0.49 11.86
N ARG A 182 16.44 0.56 12.68
CA ARG A 182 16.19 0.49 14.12
C ARG A 182 14.74 0.11 14.40
N ALA A 183 13.79 0.80 13.78
CA ALA A 183 12.37 0.53 13.92
C ALA A 183 11.97 -0.88 13.45
N LEU A 184 12.52 -1.37 12.34
CA LEU A 184 12.34 -2.76 11.91
C LEU A 184 12.83 -3.76 12.98
N SER A 185 13.99 -3.48 13.59
CA SER A 185 14.55 -4.33 14.64
C SER A 185 13.68 -4.32 15.90
N SER A 186 13.11 -3.18 16.26
CA SER A 186 12.19 -3.04 17.40
C SER A 186 10.85 -3.72 17.13
N LEU A 187 10.27 -3.55 15.93
CA LEU A 187 9.07 -4.28 15.50
C LEU A 187 9.29 -5.79 15.55
N GLN A 188 10.44 -6.27 15.08
CA GLN A 188 10.78 -7.69 15.14
C GLN A 188 10.77 -8.23 16.58
N LYS A 189 11.34 -7.49 17.54
CA LYS A 189 11.34 -7.88 18.96
C LYS A 189 9.91 -7.97 19.51
N CYS A 190 9.07 -6.97 19.22
CA CYS A 190 7.68 -6.97 19.64
C CYS A 190 6.86 -8.10 19.00
N LEU A 191 7.12 -8.46 17.74
CA LEU A 191 6.43 -9.57 17.07
C LEU A 191 6.84 -10.94 17.63
N ILE A 192 8.05 -11.09 18.17
CA ILE A 192 8.50 -12.34 18.80
C ILE A 192 7.81 -12.52 20.15
N ASP A 193 7.72 -11.47 20.95
CA ASP A 193 7.10 -11.48 22.28
C ASP A 193 5.57 -11.73 22.19
N GLU A 194 5.08 -12.77 22.87
CA GLU A 194 3.66 -13.15 22.84
C GLU A 194 2.73 -12.08 23.44
N ARG A 195 3.21 -11.28 24.39
CA ARG A 195 2.43 -10.24 25.05
C ARG A 195 2.32 -8.99 24.18
N LEU A 196 3.36 -8.69 23.41
CA LEU A 196 3.44 -7.47 22.59
C LEU A 196 2.91 -7.69 21.17
N ARG A 197 3.06 -8.89 20.60
CA ARG A 197 2.77 -9.21 19.20
C ARG A 197 1.45 -8.67 18.67
N PHE A 198 0.38 -8.78 19.48
CA PHE A 198 -0.98 -8.42 19.08
C PHE A 198 -1.49 -7.11 19.72
N GLN A 199 -0.58 -6.29 20.27
CA GLN A 199 -0.92 -4.94 20.76
C GLN A 199 -1.20 -3.98 19.60
N SER A 200 -2.11 -3.03 19.81
CA SER A 200 -2.47 -1.97 18.87
C SER A 200 -1.23 -1.16 18.44
N GLU A 201 -0.31 -0.89 19.36
CA GLU A 201 0.95 -0.19 19.12
C GLU A 201 1.88 -0.97 18.18
N THR A 202 1.95 -2.30 18.31
CA THR A 202 2.78 -3.14 17.44
C THR A 202 2.22 -3.23 16.01
N LEU A 203 0.88 -3.25 15.86
CA LEU A 203 0.27 -3.09 14.54
C LEU A 203 0.56 -1.71 13.97
N CYS A 204 0.36 -0.65 14.74
CA CYS A 204 0.63 0.73 14.32
C CYS A 204 2.08 0.89 13.84
N ALA A 205 3.06 0.35 14.56
CA ALA A 205 4.46 0.33 14.13
C ALA A 205 4.66 -0.36 12.77
N SER A 206 3.96 -1.47 12.50
CA SER A 206 3.98 -2.16 11.20
C SER A 206 3.43 -1.29 10.07
N LEU A 207 2.34 -0.55 10.33
CA LEU A 207 1.71 0.36 9.36
C LEU A 207 2.62 1.56 9.05
N LEU A 208 3.21 2.16 10.08
CA LEU A 208 4.16 3.27 9.93
C LEU A 208 5.41 2.83 9.16
N LEU A 209 5.91 1.61 9.38
CA LEU A 209 7.05 1.10 8.61
C LEU A 209 6.70 0.77 7.17
N GLN A 210 5.49 0.27 6.90
CA GLN A 210 4.98 0.11 5.53
C GLN A 210 4.94 1.46 4.79
N MET A 211 4.58 2.53 5.48
CA MET A 211 4.63 3.87 4.93
C MET A 211 6.08 4.32 4.67
N CYS A 212 7.00 4.13 5.62
CA CYS A 212 8.42 4.44 5.42
C CYS A 212 9.02 3.68 4.24
N GLU A 213 8.64 2.41 4.05
CA GLU A 213 9.13 1.55 2.96
C GLU A 213 8.84 2.14 1.57
N LEU A 214 7.69 2.80 1.40
CA LEU A 214 7.35 3.49 0.14
C LEU A 214 8.28 4.68 -0.18
N VAL A 215 8.90 5.26 0.84
CA VAL A 215 9.85 6.37 0.71
C VAL A 215 11.27 5.83 0.54
N VAL A 216 11.63 4.84 1.35
CA VAL A 216 13.00 4.34 1.50
C VAL A 216 13.38 3.33 0.40
N ASN A 217 12.45 2.53 -0.13
CA ASN A 217 12.74 1.49 -1.12
C ASN A 217 12.04 1.77 -2.46
N VAL A 218 12.45 2.86 -3.13
CA VAL A 218 11.85 3.36 -4.38
C VAL A 218 11.95 2.34 -5.54
N ASP A 219 13.01 1.53 -5.60
CA ASP A 219 13.37 0.79 -6.81
C ASP A 219 13.05 -0.71 -6.78
N LYS A 220 12.41 -1.20 -5.72
CA LYS A 220 12.13 -2.63 -5.57
C LYS A 220 10.66 -2.76 -5.22
N ALA A 221 9.90 -3.50 -6.04
CA ALA A 221 8.51 -3.91 -5.78
C ALA A 221 8.32 -4.78 -4.51
N LYS A 222 9.28 -4.72 -3.57
CA LYS A 222 9.35 -5.34 -2.25
C LYS A 222 8.54 -4.60 -1.19
N TRP A 223 8.11 -3.36 -1.44
CA TRP A 223 7.25 -2.63 -0.50
C TRP A 223 5.95 -3.40 -0.16
N ILE A 224 5.49 -4.25 -1.09
CA ILE A 224 4.32 -5.09 -0.87
C ILE A 224 4.55 -6.19 0.17
N ASP A 225 5.80 -6.61 0.42
CA ASP A 225 6.10 -7.73 1.32
C ASP A 225 5.83 -7.33 2.77
N LEU A 226 6.23 -6.10 3.14
CA LEU A 226 5.90 -5.54 4.46
C LEU A 226 4.41 -5.31 4.60
N ALA A 227 3.76 -4.80 3.54
CA ALA A 227 2.32 -4.67 3.51
C ALA A 227 1.63 -6.05 3.70
N ARG A 228 2.17 -7.12 3.11
CA ARG A 228 1.67 -8.50 3.30
C ARG A 228 1.82 -8.94 4.74
N GLY A 229 2.98 -8.68 5.36
CA GLY A 229 3.20 -8.92 6.77
C GLY A 229 2.16 -8.21 7.65
N THR A 230 1.90 -6.93 7.37
CA THR A 230 0.87 -6.14 8.04
C THR A 230 -0.53 -6.75 7.89
N SER A 231 -0.92 -7.14 6.67
CA SER A 231 -2.22 -7.79 6.40
C SER A 231 -2.39 -9.12 7.14
N GLN A 232 -1.34 -9.95 7.19
CA GLN A 232 -1.35 -11.20 7.95
C GLN A 232 -1.42 -10.94 9.46
N LEU A 233 -0.77 -9.89 9.96
CA LEU A 233 -0.87 -9.47 11.36
C LEU A 233 -2.29 -9.02 11.70
N ILE A 234 -2.94 -8.23 10.82
CA ILE A 234 -4.35 -7.81 10.96
C ILE A 234 -5.25 -9.04 11.07
N LYS A 235 -5.12 -9.97 10.10
CA LYS A 235 -5.90 -11.22 10.08
C LYS A 235 -5.66 -12.06 11.35
N ALA A 236 -4.41 -12.17 11.81
CA ALA A 236 -4.03 -12.97 12.97
C ALA A 236 -4.48 -12.38 14.31
N ARG A 237 -4.61 -11.04 14.42
CA ARG A 237 -5.20 -10.38 15.60
C ARG A 237 -6.66 -10.76 15.79
N GLY A 238 -7.37 -11.01 14.68
CA GLY A 238 -8.78 -11.39 14.66
C GLY A 238 -9.73 -10.21 14.81
N VAL A 239 -10.94 -10.36 14.26
CA VAL A 239 -12.01 -9.35 14.20
C VAL A 239 -12.31 -8.74 15.57
N GLY A 240 -12.32 -9.56 16.62
CA GLY A 240 -12.67 -9.12 17.98
C GLY A 240 -11.75 -8.10 18.63
N ARG A 241 -10.57 -7.80 18.04
CA ARG A 241 -9.64 -6.76 18.51
C ARG A 241 -9.96 -5.37 17.93
N TYR A 242 -10.76 -5.28 16.88
CA TYR A 242 -11.06 -4.03 16.17
C TYR A 242 -12.33 -3.38 16.72
N LYS A 243 -12.28 -2.94 17.98
CA LYS A 243 -13.44 -2.36 18.67
C LYS A 243 -13.29 -0.87 18.96
N ASP A 244 -12.08 -0.44 19.29
CA ASP A 244 -11.81 0.96 19.55
C ASP A 244 -11.50 1.73 18.24
N PRO A 245 -11.70 3.06 18.23
CA PRO A 245 -11.47 3.88 17.04
C PRO A 245 -10.02 3.85 16.52
N PHE A 246 -9.03 3.57 17.36
CA PHE A 246 -7.63 3.51 16.93
C PHE A 246 -7.37 2.25 16.09
N ASP A 247 -7.81 1.09 16.57
CA ASP A 247 -7.70 -0.16 15.81
C ASP A 247 -8.56 -0.14 14.54
N LEU A 248 -9.78 0.41 14.59
CA LEU A 248 -10.63 0.57 13.40
C LEU A 248 -10.01 1.51 12.35
N GLY A 249 -9.50 2.67 12.77
CA GLY A 249 -8.83 3.60 11.86
C GLY A 249 -7.59 2.99 11.21
N MET A 250 -6.86 2.12 11.91
CA MET A 250 -5.75 1.35 11.34
C MET A 250 -6.24 0.36 10.28
N LEU A 251 -7.31 -0.39 10.56
CA LEU A 251 -7.90 -1.34 9.59
C LEU A 251 -8.37 -0.62 8.31
N GLU A 252 -9.08 0.48 8.46
CA GLU A 252 -9.59 1.28 7.33
C GLU A 252 -8.46 1.81 6.44
N SER A 253 -7.33 2.20 7.02
CA SER A 253 -6.16 2.66 6.26
C SER A 253 -5.53 1.57 5.38
N GLN A 254 -5.83 0.29 5.66
CA GLN A 254 -5.20 -0.87 5.01
C GLN A 254 -6.08 -1.59 3.98
N LEU A 255 -7.34 -1.18 3.80
CA LEU A 255 -8.30 -1.92 2.97
C LEU A 255 -7.80 -2.12 1.52
N SER A 256 -7.32 -1.07 0.87
CA SER A 256 -6.80 -1.15 -0.50
C SER A 256 -5.55 -2.04 -0.60
N TYR A 257 -4.65 -1.97 0.37
CA TYR A 257 -3.45 -2.81 0.43
C TYR A 257 -3.80 -4.29 0.57
N ILE A 258 -4.81 -4.62 1.39
CA ILE A 258 -5.29 -6.00 1.57
C ILE A 258 -5.86 -6.55 0.26
N VAL A 259 -6.66 -5.76 -0.46
CA VAL A 259 -7.19 -6.17 -1.78
C VAL A 259 -6.06 -6.40 -2.77
N ILE A 260 -5.15 -5.43 -2.92
CA ILE A 260 -4.02 -5.51 -3.87
C ILE A 260 -3.15 -6.74 -3.59
N GLN A 261 -2.91 -7.07 -2.32
CA GLN A 261 -2.16 -8.28 -1.96
C GLN A 261 -2.93 -9.56 -2.26
N SER A 262 -4.23 -9.58 -1.99
CA SER A 262 -5.08 -10.74 -2.26
C SER A 262 -5.07 -11.04 -3.76
N VAL A 263 -5.17 -10.00 -4.60
CA VAL A 263 -4.88 -10.10 -6.02
C VAL A 263 -3.47 -10.65 -6.19
N LYS A 264 -2.40 -9.94 -5.76
CA LYS A 264 -0.97 -10.25 -5.98
C LYS A 264 -0.55 -11.69 -5.65
N PHE A 265 -1.15 -12.29 -4.63
CA PHE A 265 -0.80 -13.62 -4.17
C PHE A 265 -1.81 -14.69 -4.58
N LYS A 266 -2.85 -14.32 -5.35
CA LYS A 266 -3.94 -15.21 -5.76
C LYS A 266 -4.57 -15.89 -4.54
N GLU A 267 -4.94 -15.08 -3.56
CA GLU A 267 -5.59 -15.50 -2.33
C GLU A 267 -6.96 -14.84 -2.21
N ASP A 268 -7.90 -15.50 -1.54
CA ASP A 268 -9.19 -14.87 -1.21
C ASP A 268 -9.01 -13.68 -0.27
N CYS A 269 -9.72 -12.59 -0.57
CA CYS A 269 -9.77 -11.43 0.31
C CYS A 269 -10.60 -11.75 1.56
N TYR A 270 -9.94 -11.88 2.71
CA TYR A 270 -10.64 -12.21 3.97
C TYR A 270 -11.64 -11.12 4.41
N LEU A 271 -11.51 -9.89 3.91
CA LEU A 271 -12.47 -8.81 4.16
C LEU A 271 -13.85 -9.04 3.53
N ARG A 272 -13.98 -10.04 2.64
CA ARG A 272 -15.26 -10.51 2.11
C ARG A 272 -16.14 -11.18 3.17
N GLN A 273 -15.52 -11.73 4.21
CA GLN A 273 -16.24 -12.43 5.28
C GLN A 273 -17.17 -11.46 6.03
N PRO A 274 -18.38 -11.91 6.42
CA PRO A 274 -19.41 -11.04 7.00
C PRO A 274 -18.94 -10.36 8.30
N GLU A 275 -18.12 -11.05 9.08
CA GLU A 275 -17.53 -10.56 10.33
C GLU A 275 -16.71 -9.26 10.11
N TRP A 276 -15.91 -9.24 9.04
CA TRP A 276 -15.08 -8.07 8.69
C TRP A 276 -15.91 -6.96 8.05
N ARG A 277 -16.92 -7.32 7.24
CA ARG A 277 -17.85 -6.34 6.65
C ARG A 277 -18.67 -5.60 7.71
N ALA A 278 -19.11 -6.30 8.75
CA ALA A 278 -19.85 -5.71 9.85
C ALA A 278 -19.02 -4.63 10.59
N LEU A 279 -17.71 -4.83 10.74
CA LEU A 279 -16.83 -3.81 11.35
C LEU A 279 -16.80 -2.51 10.52
N LEU A 280 -16.70 -2.63 9.20
CA LEU A 280 -16.57 -1.49 8.27
C LEU A 280 -17.88 -0.73 8.04
N ALA A 281 -19.01 -1.24 8.56
CA ALA A 281 -20.24 -0.47 8.64
C ALA A 281 -20.19 0.61 9.74
N THR A 282 -19.21 0.53 10.65
CA THR A 282 -18.97 1.54 11.68
C THR A 282 -18.23 2.73 11.08
N THR A 283 -18.62 3.95 11.46
CA THR A 283 -17.97 5.17 10.97
C THR A 283 -16.76 5.53 11.81
N SER A 284 -15.60 5.76 11.17
CA SER A 284 -14.44 6.35 11.83
C SER A 284 -14.68 7.80 12.27
N THR A 285 -14.20 8.12 13.46
CA THR A 285 -14.19 9.49 13.98
C THR A 285 -12.96 10.24 13.46
N TRP A 286 -13.18 11.34 12.75
CA TRP A 286 -12.14 12.20 12.22
C TRP A 286 -12.02 13.49 13.03
N PRO A 287 -10.82 14.06 13.16
CA PRO A 287 -10.63 15.35 13.83
C PRO A 287 -11.27 16.48 13.01
N ILE A 288 -12.32 17.10 13.57
CA ILE A 288 -13.16 18.13 12.92
C ILE A 288 -12.34 19.35 12.46
N ASN A 289 -11.25 19.69 13.19
CA ASN A 289 -10.45 20.88 12.92
C ASN A 289 -9.24 20.61 12.00
N ALA A 290 -8.94 19.34 11.66
CA ALA A 290 -7.75 19.00 10.88
C ALA A 290 -8.06 18.60 9.43
N ILE A 291 -9.33 18.30 9.12
CA ILE A 291 -9.76 17.79 7.81
C ILE A 291 -10.97 18.61 7.35
N THR A 292 -10.95 19.03 6.10
CA THR A 292 -12.07 19.75 5.48
C THR A 292 -13.24 18.80 5.18
N MET A 293 -14.46 19.34 5.08
CA MET A 293 -15.63 18.54 4.70
C MET A 293 -15.47 17.83 3.35
N LYS A 294 -14.68 18.42 2.42
CA LYS A 294 -14.38 17.80 1.13
C LYS A 294 -13.45 16.59 1.27
N GLU A 295 -12.38 16.72 2.05
CA GLU A 295 -11.45 15.60 2.33
C GLU A 295 -12.13 14.48 3.11
N LEU A 296 -13.00 14.82 4.08
CA LEU A 296 -13.83 13.83 4.78
C LEU A 296 -14.68 13.04 3.79
N LYS A 297 -15.30 13.72 2.83
CA LYS A 297 -16.08 13.06 1.79
C LYS A 297 -15.22 12.14 0.91
N SER A 298 -14.02 12.57 0.54
CA SER A 298 -13.06 11.75 -0.21
C SER A 298 -12.66 10.49 0.54
N LEU A 299 -12.46 10.59 1.86
CA LEU A 299 -12.13 9.45 2.74
C LEU A 299 -13.30 8.46 2.86
N GLU A 300 -14.54 8.95 2.99
CA GLU A 300 -15.75 8.10 2.94
C GLU A 300 -15.86 7.34 1.61
N LEU A 301 -15.68 8.05 0.49
CA LEU A 301 -15.71 7.45 -0.84
C LEU A 301 -14.62 6.41 -1.01
N ARG A 302 -13.43 6.61 -0.44
CA ARG A 302 -12.35 5.61 -0.43
C ARG A 302 -12.75 4.31 0.25
N ILE A 303 -13.42 4.39 1.41
CA ILE A 303 -13.91 3.21 2.13
C ILE A 303 -14.99 2.50 1.31
N GLN A 304 -15.96 3.25 0.78
CA GLN A 304 -17.02 2.71 -0.09
C GLN A 304 -16.45 1.99 -1.32
N LEU A 305 -15.46 2.60 -1.98
CA LEU A 305 -14.74 1.99 -3.09
C LEU A 305 -14.12 0.65 -2.65
N CYS A 306 -13.35 0.63 -1.56
CA CYS A 306 -12.68 -0.58 -1.09
C CYS A 306 -13.67 -1.74 -0.84
N VAL A 307 -14.85 -1.46 -0.29
CA VAL A 307 -15.90 -2.47 -0.08
C VAL A 307 -16.35 -3.11 -1.40
N GLN A 308 -16.44 -2.34 -2.48
CA GLN A 308 -16.73 -2.87 -3.82
C GLN A 308 -15.60 -3.75 -4.35
N LEU A 309 -14.34 -3.40 -4.06
CA LEU A 309 -13.16 -4.10 -4.55
C LEU A 309 -12.90 -5.46 -3.86
N PHE A 310 -13.53 -5.77 -2.72
CA PHE A 310 -13.29 -7.03 -1.99
C PHE A 310 -13.63 -8.29 -2.78
N GLU A 311 -14.55 -8.20 -3.75
CA GLU A 311 -14.96 -9.32 -4.60
C GLU A 311 -13.99 -9.58 -5.76
N ILE A 312 -13.22 -8.56 -6.18
CA ILE A 312 -12.35 -8.62 -7.36
C ILE A 312 -11.31 -9.75 -7.28
N PRO A 313 -10.60 -10.00 -6.17
CA PRO A 313 -9.65 -11.11 -6.09
C PRO A 313 -10.27 -12.48 -6.42
N SER A 314 -11.47 -12.77 -5.89
CA SER A 314 -12.20 -14.03 -6.17
C SER A 314 -12.51 -14.16 -7.65
N ILE A 315 -13.05 -13.10 -8.24
CA ILE A 315 -13.43 -13.04 -9.66
C ILE A 315 -12.22 -13.27 -10.56
N LEU A 316 -11.10 -12.62 -10.27
CA LEU A 316 -9.88 -12.78 -11.07
C LEU A 316 -9.33 -14.21 -11.00
N MET A 317 -9.43 -14.86 -9.83
CA MET A 317 -9.04 -16.26 -9.67
C MET A 317 -9.98 -17.21 -10.41
N GLU A 318 -11.29 -17.03 -10.27
CA GLU A 318 -12.32 -17.81 -10.97
C GLU A 318 -12.17 -17.68 -12.49
N ALA A 319 -12.06 -16.46 -13.00
CA ALA A 319 -11.84 -16.18 -14.41
C ALA A 319 -10.52 -16.80 -14.93
N SER A 320 -9.44 -16.67 -14.17
CA SER A 320 -8.15 -17.29 -14.53
C SER A 320 -8.24 -18.81 -14.59
N SER A 321 -8.94 -19.44 -13.64
CA SER A 321 -9.13 -20.88 -13.62
C SER A 321 -10.00 -21.37 -14.78
N PHE A 322 -11.03 -20.61 -15.13
CA PHE A 322 -11.91 -20.90 -16.27
C PHE A 322 -11.13 -20.82 -17.59
N LEU A 323 -10.39 -19.72 -17.81
CA LEU A 323 -9.58 -19.53 -19.01
C LEU A 323 -8.47 -20.58 -19.16
N GLN A 324 -7.91 -21.08 -18.06
CA GLN A 324 -6.91 -22.16 -18.09
C GLN A 324 -7.51 -23.53 -18.45
N ASN A 325 -8.78 -23.76 -18.12
CA ASN A 325 -9.47 -25.02 -18.40
C ASN A 325 -10.29 -24.97 -19.71
N PHE A 326 -10.19 -23.86 -20.47
CA PHE A 326 -10.95 -23.63 -21.69
C PHE A 326 -10.34 -24.40 -22.88
N ASP A 327 -10.36 -25.73 -22.82
CA ASP A 327 -9.96 -26.65 -23.90
C ASP A 327 -11.13 -26.92 -24.85
N GLY A 328 -11.64 -25.89 -25.53
CA GLY A 328 -12.59 -26.04 -26.64
C GLY A 328 -13.97 -26.61 -26.28
N LEU A 329 -14.38 -26.58 -25.00
CA LEU A 329 -15.71 -26.98 -24.57
C LEU A 329 -16.76 -25.96 -25.05
N SER A 330 -17.65 -26.46 -25.91
CA SER A 330 -18.88 -25.88 -26.46
C SER A 330 -19.17 -24.42 -26.08
N ALA A 331 -18.87 -23.51 -27.03
CA ALA A 331 -19.34 -22.13 -27.04
C ALA A 331 -20.86 -22.07 -26.79
N GLY A 332 -21.27 -21.64 -25.60
CA GLY A 332 -22.69 -21.48 -25.28
C GLY A 332 -23.03 -21.43 -23.79
N SER A 333 -22.26 -22.11 -22.93
CA SER A 333 -22.48 -22.03 -21.48
C SER A 333 -21.68 -20.89 -20.88
N HIS A 334 -22.32 -19.71 -20.76
CA HIS A 334 -21.71 -18.57 -20.08
C HIS A 334 -21.56 -18.91 -18.59
N PRO A 335 -20.38 -18.69 -18.00
CA PRO A 335 -20.16 -19.04 -16.61
C PRO A 335 -21.12 -18.27 -15.70
N VAL A 336 -21.73 -18.94 -14.72
CA VAL A 336 -22.67 -18.34 -13.75
C VAL A 336 -22.06 -17.11 -13.04
N PHE A 337 -20.74 -17.10 -12.86
CA PHE A 337 -20.03 -15.98 -12.23
C PHE A 337 -19.95 -14.73 -13.13
N LEU A 338 -20.17 -14.83 -14.45
CA LEU A 338 -20.18 -13.67 -15.36
C LEU A 338 -21.25 -12.64 -14.98
N ASN A 339 -22.45 -13.11 -14.60
CA ASN A 339 -23.52 -12.25 -14.12
C ASN A 339 -23.11 -11.47 -12.87
N ASN A 340 -22.32 -12.08 -11.97
CA ASN A 340 -21.79 -11.41 -10.79
C ASN A 340 -20.80 -10.29 -11.16
N ILE A 341 -19.95 -10.52 -12.17
CA ILE A 341 -19.00 -9.51 -12.67
C ILE A 341 -19.75 -8.32 -13.25
N VAL A 342 -20.76 -8.57 -14.09
CA VAL A 342 -21.61 -7.53 -14.69
C VAL A 342 -22.37 -6.75 -13.61
N GLU A 343 -22.89 -7.41 -12.59
CA GLU A 343 -23.56 -6.75 -11.47
C GLU A 343 -22.61 -5.82 -10.70
N ILE A 344 -21.38 -6.26 -10.44
CA ILE A 344 -20.34 -5.43 -9.80
C ILE A 344 -20.01 -4.23 -10.68
N CYS A 345 -19.82 -4.40 -11.99
CA CYS A 345 -19.60 -3.31 -12.92
C CYS A 345 -20.74 -2.28 -12.85
N SER A 346 -21.99 -2.73 -12.95
CA SER A 346 -23.17 -1.86 -12.87
C SER A 346 -23.24 -1.11 -11.54
N ARG A 347 -22.97 -1.78 -10.42
CA ARG A 347 -22.96 -1.16 -9.09
C ARG A 347 -21.84 -0.13 -8.94
N MET A 348 -20.64 -0.42 -9.47
CA MET A 348 -19.51 0.52 -9.46
C MET A 348 -19.79 1.75 -10.34
N LYS A 349 -20.39 1.58 -11.53
CA LYS A 349 -20.81 2.69 -12.39
C LYS A 349 -21.85 3.58 -11.70
N ALA A 350 -22.88 2.96 -11.12
CA ALA A 350 -23.91 3.69 -10.39
C ALA A 350 -23.31 4.51 -9.23
N TRP A 351 -22.41 3.90 -8.46
CA TRP A 351 -21.70 4.56 -7.36
C TRP A 351 -20.77 5.70 -7.84
N LEU A 352 -20.06 5.50 -8.96
CA LEU A 352 -19.22 6.55 -9.56
C LEU A 352 -20.06 7.78 -9.91
N ASN A 353 -21.20 7.57 -10.56
CA ASN A 353 -22.11 8.64 -11.00
C ASN A 353 -22.81 9.33 -9.83
N SER A 354 -23.27 8.58 -8.83
CA SER A 354 -24.04 9.16 -7.72
C SER A 354 -23.16 9.75 -6.61
N GLY A 355 -21.96 9.19 -6.40
CA GLY A 355 -21.10 9.51 -5.27
C GLY A 355 -19.87 10.32 -5.64
N VAL A 356 -19.14 9.90 -6.68
CA VAL A 356 -17.83 10.48 -7.03
C VAL A 356 -17.98 11.69 -7.94
N GLU A 357 -18.79 11.60 -9.01
CA GLU A 357 -18.95 12.68 -9.98
C GLU A 357 -19.40 14.02 -9.36
N PRO A 358 -20.39 14.06 -8.44
CA PRO A 358 -20.78 15.32 -7.79
C PRO A 358 -19.68 15.95 -6.93
N HIS A 359 -18.69 15.14 -6.51
CA HIS A 359 -17.60 15.58 -5.64
C HIS A 359 -16.39 16.13 -6.42
N ILE A 360 -16.23 15.72 -7.70
CA ILE A 360 -15.05 16.07 -8.51
C ILE A 360 -15.37 16.91 -9.76
N LEU A 361 -16.64 17.13 -10.08
CA LEU A 361 -17.04 17.93 -11.24
C LEU A 361 -17.44 19.34 -10.80
N SER A 362 -16.87 20.36 -11.47
CA SER A 362 -17.10 21.77 -11.12
C SER A 362 -18.48 22.28 -11.57
N ASN A 363 -19.20 21.58 -12.48
CA ASN A 363 -20.58 21.88 -12.90
C ASN A 363 -21.30 20.64 -13.50
N PRO A 364 -22.40 20.14 -12.91
CA PRO A 364 -23.11 18.95 -13.42
C PRO A 364 -23.98 19.18 -14.67
N TRP A 365 -24.24 20.45 -15.03
CA TRP A 365 -25.22 20.81 -16.08
C TRP A 365 -24.61 21.14 -17.45
N ASP A 366 -23.28 21.09 -17.58
CA ASP A 366 -22.60 21.44 -18.82
C ASP A 366 -22.16 20.16 -19.55
N THR A 367 -23.07 19.60 -20.35
CA THR A 367 -22.92 18.31 -21.06
C THR A 367 -21.76 18.26 -22.07
N ALA A 368 -21.10 19.39 -22.36
CA ALA A 368 -20.00 19.48 -23.32
C ALA A 368 -18.64 19.90 -22.73
N GLY A 369 -18.57 20.24 -21.43
CA GLY A 369 -17.38 20.92 -20.85
C GLY A 369 -17.07 20.64 -19.38
N ALA A 370 -17.65 19.60 -18.77
CA ALA A 370 -17.41 19.28 -17.36
C ALA A 370 -15.92 18.94 -17.11
N THR A 371 -15.17 19.92 -16.61
CA THR A 371 -13.76 19.76 -16.29
C THR A 371 -13.63 19.08 -14.93
N VAL A 372 -13.07 17.86 -14.90
CA VAL A 372 -12.74 17.18 -13.64
C VAL A 372 -11.74 18.02 -12.86
N GLN A 373 -12.08 18.35 -11.61
CA GLN A 373 -11.28 19.10 -10.66
C GLN A 373 -11.29 18.38 -9.31
N TYR A 374 -10.15 17.83 -8.92
CA TYR A 374 -9.99 17.16 -7.64
C TYR A 374 -9.78 18.18 -6.52
N SER A 375 -10.50 18.01 -5.42
CA SER A 375 -10.40 18.87 -4.24
C SER A 375 -9.20 18.51 -3.35
N ASP A 376 -8.78 17.24 -3.38
CA ASP A 376 -7.69 16.69 -2.60
C ASP A 376 -7.11 15.43 -3.30
N PRO A 377 -5.90 14.98 -2.94
CA PRO A 377 -5.27 13.78 -3.51
C PRO A 377 -6.05 12.48 -3.28
N ILE A 378 -6.86 12.35 -2.22
CA ILE A 378 -7.67 11.15 -1.98
C ILE A 378 -8.79 11.06 -3.02
N ALA A 379 -9.43 12.18 -3.38
CA ALA A 379 -10.41 12.21 -4.47
C ALA A 379 -9.81 11.69 -5.79
N GLY A 380 -8.59 12.13 -6.11
CA GLY A 380 -7.85 11.64 -7.28
C GLY A 380 -7.53 10.14 -7.20
N VAL A 381 -7.08 9.65 -6.04
CA VAL A 381 -6.83 8.21 -5.81
C VAL A 381 -8.12 7.40 -6.02
N VAL A 382 -9.24 7.85 -5.46
CA VAL A 382 -10.54 7.18 -5.58
C VAL A 382 -10.96 7.09 -7.04
N ASP A 383 -10.90 8.19 -7.80
CA ASP A 383 -11.29 8.18 -9.20
C ASP A 383 -10.36 7.29 -10.05
N CYS A 384 -9.04 7.38 -9.82
CA CYS A 384 -8.05 6.57 -10.53
C CYS A 384 -8.30 5.06 -10.32
N VAL A 385 -8.46 4.64 -9.07
CA VAL A 385 -8.66 3.23 -8.73
C VAL A 385 -10.01 2.72 -9.23
N ALA A 386 -11.08 3.51 -9.11
CA ALA A 386 -12.41 3.12 -9.58
C ALA A 386 -12.43 2.86 -11.10
N ASN A 387 -11.88 3.80 -11.89
CA ASN A 387 -11.83 3.64 -13.35
C ASN A 387 -10.89 2.50 -13.76
N THR A 388 -9.74 2.35 -13.08
CA THR A 388 -8.81 1.23 -13.34
C THR A 388 -9.43 -0.14 -13.03
N ALA A 389 -10.25 -0.22 -11.98
CA ALA A 389 -11.01 -1.42 -11.64
C ALA A 389 -12.08 -1.73 -12.70
N LEU A 390 -12.83 -0.73 -13.18
CA LEU A 390 -13.80 -0.91 -14.27
C LEU A 390 -13.14 -1.41 -15.56
N LEU A 391 -12.01 -0.81 -15.95
CA LEU A 391 -11.21 -1.28 -17.09
C LEU A 391 -10.72 -2.73 -16.92
N THR A 392 -10.38 -3.12 -15.68
CA THR A 392 -9.95 -4.49 -15.38
C THR A 392 -11.11 -5.47 -15.52
N LEU A 393 -12.29 -5.10 -15.02
CA LEU A 393 -13.48 -5.94 -15.11
C LEU A 393 -13.97 -6.08 -16.56
N ASP A 394 -13.96 -5.00 -17.34
CA ASP A 394 -14.30 -5.02 -18.77
C ASP A 394 -13.37 -6.00 -19.54
N LYS A 395 -12.05 -5.88 -19.34
CA LYS A 395 -11.08 -6.83 -19.93
C LYS A 395 -11.35 -8.29 -19.55
N VAL A 396 -11.73 -8.55 -18.29
CA VAL A 396 -12.06 -9.90 -17.82
C VAL A 396 -13.32 -10.40 -18.51
N ILE A 397 -14.36 -9.57 -18.62
CA ILE A 397 -15.61 -9.92 -19.31
C ILE A 397 -15.31 -10.27 -20.77
N CYS A 398 -14.60 -9.43 -21.51
CA CYS A 398 -14.22 -9.70 -22.91
C CYS A 398 -13.47 -11.03 -23.05
N SER A 399 -12.52 -11.28 -22.16
CA SER A 399 -11.73 -12.52 -22.19
C SER A 399 -12.59 -13.77 -21.99
N LEU A 400 -13.65 -13.68 -21.17
CA LEU A 400 -14.59 -14.77 -20.93
C LEU A 400 -15.54 -15.01 -22.11
N TYR A 401 -15.93 -13.95 -22.85
CA TYR A 401 -16.77 -14.07 -24.04
C TYR A 401 -16.03 -14.66 -25.25
N HIS A 402 -14.77 -14.27 -25.46
CA HIS A 402 -14.02 -14.62 -26.68
C HIS A 402 -13.12 -15.86 -26.54
N GLY A 403 -13.05 -16.49 -25.36
CA GLY A 403 -12.25 -17.71 -25.13
C GLY A 403 -10.73 -17.52 -25.27
N SER A 404 -10.29 -16.29 -25.48
CA SER A 404 -8.90 -15.84 -25.54
C SER A 404 -8.85 -14.45 -24.94
N ILE A 405 -7.75 -14.13 -24.25
CA ILE A 405 -7.49 -12.76 -23.81
C ILE A 405 -7.25 -11.95 -25.08
N ALA A 406 -8.20 -11.06 -25.38
CA ALA A 406 -8.28 -10.30 -26.63
C ALA A 406 -6.88 -9.89 -27.12
N THR A 407 -6.44 -10.51 -28.20
CA THR A 407 -5.21 -10.17 -28.92
C THR A 407 -5.38 -8.93 -29.79
N HIS A 408 -6.61 -8.41 -29.88
CA HIS A 408 -6.96 -7.20 -30.63
C HIS A 408 -7.35 -6.07 -29.67
N ALA A 409 -6.84 -4.87 -29.97
CA ALA A 409 -6.84 -3.69 -29.11
C ALA A 409 -8.21 -3.00 -28.93
N VAL A 410 -9.34 -3.63 -29.31
CA VAL A 410 -10.65 -2.95 -29.44
C VAL A 410 -11.85 -3.77 -28.91
N ASP A 411 -11.69 -5.05 -28.54
CA ASP A 411 -12.82 -5.79 -27.98
C ASP A 411 -13.08 -5.34 -26.53
N THR A 412 -14.08 -4.48 -26.38
CA THR A 412 -14.62 -3.95 -25.13
C THR A 412 -16.04 -4.46 -24.96
N PHE A 413 -16.45 -4.75 -23.73
CA PHE A 413 -17.79 -5.28 -23.46
C PHE A 413 -18.78 -4.12 -23.33
N ASP A 414 -18.35 -3.05 -22.66
CA ASP A 414 -19.05 -1.77 -22.68
C ASP A 414 -18.81 -0.98 -23.98
N ASP A 415 -19.60 0.08 -24.16
CA ASP A 415 -19.42 1.01 -25.27
C ASP A 415 -17.96 1.53 -25.32
N PRO A 416 -17.26 1.44 -26.48
CA PRO A 416 -15.89 1.91 -26.62
C PRO A 416 -15.69 3.35 -26.11
N GLU A 417 -16.67 4.24 -26.29
CA GLU A 417 -16.58 5.63 -25.79
C GLU A 417 -16.58 5.69 -24.26
N VAL A 418 -17.34 4.80 -23.61
CA VAL A 418 -17.41 4.68 -22.15
C VAL A 418 -16.10 4.14 -21.59
N VAL A 419 -15.54 3.09 -22.22
CA VAL A 419 -14.25 2.52 -21.81
C VAL A 419 -13.11 3.52 -22.01
N GLU A 420 -13.14 4.27 -23.12
CA GLU A 420 -12.16 5.34 -23.36
C GLU A 420 -12.29 6.45 -22.31
N ARG A 421 -13.51 6.82 -21.91
CA ARG A 421 -13.73 7.79 -20.82
C ARG A 421 -13.12 7.31 -19.50
N TRP A 422 -13.25 6.03 -19.15
CA TRP A 422 -12.60 5.49 -17.95
C TRP A 422 -11.08 5.59 -18.03
N TYR A 423 -10.51 5.25 -19.18
CA TYR A 423 -9.07 5.35 -19.39
C TYR A 423 -8.55 6.79 -19.26
N ARG A 424 -9.22 7.75 -19.92
CA ARG A 424 -8.87 9.18 -19.81
C ARG A 424 -8.99 9.69 -18.38
N ARG A 425 -10.05 9.30 -17.64
CA ARG A 425 -10.21 9.66 -16.22
C ARG A 425 -9.11 9.06 -15.36
N ALA A 426 -8.77 7.80 -15.55
CA ALA A 426 -7.71 7.13 -14.79
C ALA A 426 -6.35 7.82 -14.95
N ILE A 427 -5.97 8.21 -16.18
CA ILE A 427 -4.75 8.97 -16.45
C ILE A 427 -4.80 10.35 -15.81
N LYS A 428 -5.87 11.12 -16.06
CA LYS A 428 -5.99 12.48 -15.50
C LYS A 428 -5.95 12.48 -13.97
N ALA A 429 -6.58 11.48 -13.34
CA ALA A 429 -6.53 11.27 -11.89
C ALA A 429 -5.11 10.93 -11.42
N TYR A 430 -4.43 10.03 -12.12
CA TYR A 430 -3.05 9.65 -11.82
C TYR A 430 -2.10 10.86 -11.90
N ASP A 431 -2.16 11.63 -12.98
CA ASP A 431 -1.30 12.80 -13.18
C ASP A 431 -1.51 13.86 -12.09
N PHE A 432 -2.76 14.08 -11.69
CA PHE A 432 -3.09 14.96 -10.56
C PHE A 432 -2.48 14.46 -9.25
N VAL A 433 -2.70 13.18 -8.91
CA VAL A 433 -2.15 12.59 -7.67
C VAL A 433 -0.62 12.61 -7.70
N GLN A 434 0.00 12.37 -8.85
CA GLN A 434 1.45 12.43 -9.01
C GLN A 434 2.00 13.84 -8.79
N GLY A 435 1.26 14.88 -9.20
CA GLY A 435 1.61 16.27 -8.94
C GLY A 435 1.49 16.67 -7.46
N GLU A 436 0.55 16.09 -6.72
CA GLU A 436 0.32 16.40 -5.30
C GLU A 436 1.15 15.54 -4.33
N SER A 437 1.28 14.23 -4.60
CA SER A 437 2.01 13.26 -3.79
C SER A 437 2.61 12.12 -4.62
N ILE A 438 3.94 12.12 -4.80
CA ILE A 438 4.66 11.02 -5.47
C ILE A 438 4.39 9.68 -4.76
N ILE A 439 4.40 9.66 -3.42
CA ILE A 439 4.16 8.43 -2.65
C ILE A 439 2.75 7.88 -2.86
N ALA A 440 1.73 8.74 -2.94
CA ALA A 440 0.36 8.31 -3.22
C ALA A 440 0.18 7.79 -4.66
N ALA A 441 0.92 8.34 -5.61
CA ALA A 441 0.85 7.92 -7.02
C ALA A 441 1.56 6.59 -7.30
N LYS A 442 2.60 6.22 -6.53
CA LYS A 442 3.39 5.00 -6.77
C LYS A 442 2.55 3.72 -6.93
N PRO A 443 1.60 3.38 -6.04
CA PRO A 443 0.74 2.20 -6.22
C PRO A 443 -0.18 2.30 -7.44
N LEU A 444 -0.64 3.52 -7.78
CA LEU A 444 -1.54 3.75 -8.91
C LEU A 444 -0.86 3.49 -10.26
N GLY A 445 0.40 3.92 -10.38
CA GLY A 445 1.18 3.74 -11.61
C GLY A 445 1.29 2.26 -12.02
N ILE A 446 1.46 1.36 -11.04
CA ILE A 446 1.50 -0.09 -11.29
C ILE A 446 0.18 -0.60 -11.88
N GLY A 447 -0.95 -0.11 -11.37
CA GLY A 447 -2.28 -0.46 -11.87
C GLY A 447 -2.57 0.08 -13.27
N LEU A 448 -1.98 1.21 -13.65
CA LEU A 448 -2.20 1.84 -14.95
C LEU A 448 -1.30 1.26 -16.06
N GLN A 449 -0.10 0.80 -15.72
CA GLN A 449 0.87 0.21 -16.65
C GLN A 449 0.29 -0.97 -17.46
N GLN A 450 -0.67 -1.72 -16.91
CA GLN A 450 -1.31 -2.85 -17.60
C GLN A 450 -2.24 -2.43 -18.77
N PHE A 451 -2.56 -1.15 -18.88
CA PHE A 451 -3.40 -0.58 -19.96
C PHE A 451 -2.57 0.26 -20.95
N GLN A 452 -1.43 0.78 -20.53
CA GLN A 452 -0.54 1.60 -21.37
C GLN A 452 0.13 0.83 -22.52
N SER A 453 0.22 -0.50 -22.41
CA SER A 453 0.74 -1.38 -23.47
C SER A 453 -0.31 -1.80 -24.52
N SER A 454 -1.59 -1.48 -24.32
CA SER A 454 -2.71 -2.04 -25.09
C SER A 454 -3.50 -1.05 -25.96
N SER A 455 -3.20 0.25 -25.97
CA SER A 455 -3.88 1.24 -26.82
C SER A 455 -2.97 1.80 -27.93
N PRO A 456 -3.45 1.97 -29.18
CA PRO A 456 -2.76 2.78 -30.18
C PRO A 456 -2.59 4.20 -29.66
N LYS A 457 -1.43 4.80 -29.89
CA LYS A 457 -1.21 6.24 -29.63
C LYS A 457 -2.32 7.03 -30.33
N PRO A 458 -2.97 7.99 -29.67
CA PRO A 458 -3.98 8.83 -30.32
C PRO A 458 -3.36 9.49 -31.55
N ILE A 459 -4.11 9.45 -32.65
CA ILE A 459 -3.76 10.09 -33.92
C ILE A 459 -3.51 11.58 -33.63
N ALA A 460 -2.39 12.05 -34.17
CA ALA A 460 -1.78 13.33 -33.91
C ALA A 460 -2.75 14.54 -33.96
N GLU A 461 -2.76 15.33 -32.90
CA GLU A 461 -2.73 16.78 -33.07
C GLU A 461 -1.27 17.22 -33.06
N THR A 462 -0.81 17.61 -34.25
CA THR A 462 0.56 18.00 -34.52
C THR A 462 0.67 19.51 -34.29
N LYS A 463 1.70 19.94 -33.53
CA LYS A 463 2.22 21.32 -33.30
C LYS A 463 1.41 22.16 -32.29
N LEU A 464 1.97 22.85 -31.28
CA LEU A 464 3.30 23.33 -30.88
C LEU A 464 3.24 23.56 -29.35
N MET A 465 4.16 23.11 -28.52
CA MET A 465 5.36 23.90 -28.16
C MET A 465 6.44 23.02 -27.54
N LYS A 466 7.67 23.35 -27.93
CA LYS A 466 8.94 22.68 -27.64
C LYS A 466 9.29 22.67 -26.14
N LEU A 467 9.71 21.53 -25.63
CA LEU A 467 10.82 21.39 -24.67
C LEU A 467 11.56 20.07 -25.01
N GLY A 468 12.89 20.15 -25.07
CA GLY A 468 13.74 19.30 -25.90
C GLY A 468 13.91 17.85 -25.44
N HIS A 469 13.79 16.93 -26.41
CA HIS A 469 14.52 15.66 -26.49
C HIS A 469 16.03 15.92 -26.71
N TYR A 470 17.01 15.06 -26.39
CA TYR A 470 17.23 13.65 -26.76
C TYR A 470 18.24 13.01 -25.76
N TYR A 471 17.99 11.86 -25.12
CA TYR A 471 18.03 10.44 -25.55
C TYR A 471 19.42 9.75 -25.49
N GLY A 472 19.40 8.56 -24.90
CA GLY A 472 20.37 7.48 -25.09
C GLY A 472 19.69 6.12 -24.91
N LEU A 473 18.90 5.71 -25.92
CA LEU A 473 18.33 4.37 -26.05
C LEU A 473 19.40 3.40 -26.56
N SER A 474 19.44 2.20 -25.98
CA SER A 474 19.89 0.99 -26.68
C SER A 474 18.75 -0.01 -26.66
N TYR A 475 18.14 -0.21 -27.83
CA TYR A 475 17.20 -1.29 -28.13
C TYR A 475 18.00 -2.51 -28.62
N ALA A 476 17.70 -3.69 -28.09
CA ALA A 476 17.97 -4.95 -28.79
C ALA A 476 16.98 -6.06 -28.37
N TYR A 477 16.24 -6.54 -29.37
CA TYR A 477 15.42 -7.76 -29.51
C TYR A 477 13.95 -7.80 -29.02
N CYS A 478 13.08 -7.97 -30.02
CA CYS A 478 11.64 -8.28 -29.98
C CYS A 478 11.38 -9.78 -29.74
N ALA A 479 10.35 -10.11 -28.93
CA ALA A 479 9.43 -11.26 -29.06
C ALA A 479 8.39 -11.24 -27.90
N PRO A 480 7.18 -11.82 -28.04
CA PRO A 480 5.93 -11.32 -27.45
C PRO A 480 5.72 -11.76 -26.00
N ILE A 481 5.22 -10.87 -25.14
CA ILE A 481 4.90 -11.21 -23.74
C ILE A 481 3.39 -11.19 -23.54
N HIS A 482 2.77 -12.33 -23.87
CA HIS A 482 1.52 -12.78 -23.28
C HIS A 482 1.76 -13.16 -21.81
N LEU A 483 0.91 -12.66 -20.88
CA LEU A 483 0.39 -13.35 -19.68
C LEU A 483 1.33 -14.13 -18.72
N ALA A 484 2.64 -13.93 -18.77
CA ALA A 484 3.60 -14.65 -17.92
C ALA A 484 4.09 -13.87 -16.67
N CYS A 485 3.51 -12.72 -16.30
CA CYS A 485 3.97 -11.96 -15.13
C CYS A 485 3.49 -12.48 -13.76
N TRP A 486 2.92 -13.69 -13.70
CA TRP A 486 2.44 -14.31 -12.44
C TRP A 486 2.89 -15.74 -12.20
N TYR A 487 3.75 -16.27 -13.06
CA TYR A 487 4.33 -17.60 -12.89
C TYR A 487 5.80 -17.55 -13.31
N SER A 488 6.70 -17.53 -12.32
CA SER A 488 8.00 -18.22 -12.33
C SER A 488 8.93 -17.64 -11.27
N SER A 489 8.86 -18.17 -10.05
CA SER A 489 10.02 -18.18 -9.13
C SER A 489 9.83 -19.25 -8.05
N THR A 490 10.12 -20.51 -8.39
CA THR A 490 10.78 -21.44 -7.45
C THR A 490 11.77 -22.29 -8.24
N PRO A 491 12.89 -22.75 -7.65
CA PRO A 491 13.43 -22.47 -6.31
C PRO A 491 14.44 -21.33 -6.24
#